data_AF-A0A933G816-F1
#
_entry.id   AF-A0A933G816-F1
#
_cell.length_a   1.000
_cell.length_b   1.000
_cell.length_c   1.000
_cell.angle_alpha   90.00
_cell.angle_beta   90.00
_cell.angle_gamma   90.00
#
_symmetry.space_group_name_H-M   'P 1'
#
loop_
_entity.id
_entity.type
_entity.pdbx_description
1 polymer ?
#
loop_
_entity_poly.entity_id
_entity_poly.type
_entity_poly.pdbx_seq_one_letter_code
_entity_poly.pdbx_strand_id
1 'polypeptide(L)'
;FYLRYACLWHRAPVNQWEVRLLGNALISASVRLFGYHEWAAALPSLCASLTILLTVLAACRNLGTVGQAWWAGLLTATLPVEVTNATIISAHAVMAGFMAPGTLAFVLAPESTLARRVAAVCLPLGVVSHLNGAYYAAALLAAALIVD
;
A
#
# COMPACT_ATOMS: atom_id res chain seq x y z
N PHE A 1 -11.87 16.48 -2.69
CA PHE A 1 -11.35 16.28 -4.06
C PHE A 1 -11.28 14.79 -4.45
N TYR A 2 -10.54 13.95 -3.72
CA TYR A 2 -10.34 12.52 -4.06
C TYR A 2 -11.61 11.66 -4.06
N LEU A 3 -12.55 11.91 -3.14
CA LEU A 3 -13.81 11.18 -3.04
C LEU A 3 -14.64 11.23 -4.34
N ARG A 4 -14.53 12.31 -5.12
CA ARG A 4 -15.23 12.45 -6.40
C ARG A 4 -14.89 11.29 -7.34
N TYR A 5 -13.61 10.97 -7.50
CA TYR A 5 -13.17 9.93 -8.43
C TYR A 5 -13.60 8.52 -7.99
N ALA A 6 -13.70 8.29 -6.68
CA ALA A 6 -14.23 7.04 -6.11
C ALA A 6 -15.74 6.83 -6.41
N CYS A 7 -16.45 7.87 -6.85
CA CYS A 7 -17.87 7.78 -7.22
C CYS A 7 -18.12 7.72 -8.74
N LEU A 8 -17.08 7.88 -9.59
CA LEU A 8 -17.20 7.93 -11.05
C LEU A 8 -17.09 6.55 -11.73
N TRP A 9 -17.81 5.55 -11.21
CA TRP A 9 -17.78 4.17 -11.74
C TRP A 9 -18.71 3.92 -12.95
N HIS A 10 -19.48 4.91 -13.36
CA HIS A 10 -20.48 4.78 -14.42
C HIS A 10 -19.92 4.98 -15.84
N ARG A 11 -18.61 5.25 -15.98
CA ARG A 11 -17.97 5.55 -17.27
C ARG A 11 -16.51 5.10 -17.29
N ALA A 12 -15.92 5.05 -18.47
CA ALA A 12 -14.49 4.81 -18.63
C ALA A 12 -13.67 5.98 -18.02
N PRO A 13 -12.51 5.69 -17.38
CA PRO A 13 -11.62 6.71 -16.86
C PRO A 13 -11.13 7.68 -17.94
N VAL A 14 -11.19 8.99 -17.68
CA VAL A 14 -10.69 10.00 -18.63
C VAL A 14 -9.39 10.68 -18.19
N ASN A 15 -8.89 10.39 -16.99
CA ASN A 15 -7.66 10.98 -16.46
C ASN A 15 -6.95 10.05 -15.46
N GLN A 16 -5.71 10.41 -15.10
CA GLN A 16 -4.85 9.65 -14.20
C GLN A 16 -5.35 9.49 -12.75
N TRP A 17 -6.36 10.27 -12.33
CA TRP A 17 -6.97 10.13 -11.00
C TRP A 17 -8.08 9.06 -11.02
N GLU A 18 -8.73 8.86 -12.17
CA GLU A 18 -9.80 7.88 -12.35
C GLU A 18 -9.28 6.46 -12.61
N VAL A 19 -8.09 6.30 -13.21
CA VAL A 19 -7.45 5.00 -13.47
C VAL A 19 -6.92 4.28 -12.22
N ARG A 20 -7.06 4.89 -11.04
CA ARG A 20 -6.65 4.32 -9.73
C ARG A 20 -7.71 3.33 -9.24
N LEU A 21 -8.02 2.34 -10.07
CA LEU A 21 -9.24 1.52 -9.97
C LEU A 21 -9.38 0.90 -8.59
N LEU A 22 -8.34 0.24 -8.08
CA LEU A 22 -8.41 -0.43 -6.78
C LEU A 22 -8.48 0.57 -5.62
N GLY A 23 -7.69 1.64 -5.65
CA GLY A 23 -7.72 2.68 -4.62
C GLY A 23 -9.09 3.35 -4.54
N ASN A 24 -9.66 3.72 -5.69
CA ASN A 24 -10.99 4.29 -5.82
C ASN A 24 -12.08 3.29 -5.38
N ALA A 25 -11.91 1.99 -5.65
CA ALA A 25 -12.88 0.96 -5.27
C ALA A 25 -12.94 0.78 -3.76
N LEU A 26 -11.78 0.74 -3.10
CA LEU A 26 -11.68 0.59 -1.65
C LEU A 26 -12.26 1.80 -0.91
N ILE A 27 -12.00 3.02 -1.39
CA ILE A 27 -12.61 4.25 -0.86
C ILE A 27 -14.13 4.21 -1.04
N SER A 28 -14.62 3.85 -2.24
CA SER A 28 -16.05 3.74 -2.54
C SER A 28 -16.73 2.70 -1.64
N ALA A 29 -16.12 1.52 -1.48
CA ALA A 29 -16.61 0.46 -0.61
C ALA A 29 -16.70 0.90 0.84
N SER A 30 -15.64 1.56 1.35
CA SER A 30 -15.63 2.05 2.74
C SER A 30 -16.76 3.05 3.01
N VAL A 31 -16.95 4.04 2.13
CA VAL A 31 -18.02 5.02 2.26
C VAL A 31 -19.41 4.38 2.13
N ARG A 32 -19.58 3.37 1.28
CA ARG A 32 -20.86 2.64 1.16
C ARG A 32 -21.18 1.81 2.41
N LEU A 33 -20.17 1.24 3.05
CA LEU A 33 -20.34 0.40 4.25
C LEU A 33 -20.58 1.23 5.52
N PHE A 34 -19.89 2.37 5.65
CA PHE A 34 -19.87 3.16 6.88
C PHE A 34 -20.58 4.50 6.79
N GLY A 35 -21.07 4.89 5.61
CA GLY A 35 -21.72 6.17 5.35
C GLY A 35 -20.77 7.26 4.86
N TYR A 36 -21.34 8.40 4.47
CA TYR A 36 -20.63 9.57 3.95
C TYR A 36 -19.98 10.39 5.05
N HIS A 37 -18.98 9.81 5.70
CA HIS A 37 -18.18 10.48 6.73
C HIS A 37 -16.71 10.63 6.29
N GLU A 38 -16.04 11.67 6.77
CA GLU A 38 -14.63 11.91 6.45
C GLU A 38 -13.73 10.77 6.92
N TRP A 39 -13.97 10.27 8.13
CA TRP A 39 -13.22 9.14 8.69
C TRP A 39 -13.41 7.85 7.88
N ALA A 40 -14.62 7.62 7.34
CA ALA A 40 -14.88 6.45 6.49
C ALA A 40 -14.12 6.55 5.18
N ALA A 41 -14.07 7.74 4.56
CA ALA A 41 -13.31 7.94 3.33
C ALA A 41 -11.78 7.82 3.53
N ALA A 42 -11.27 8.17 4.71
CA ALA A 42 -9.85 8.04 5.07
C ALA A 42 -9.45 6.63 5.54
N LEU A 43 -10.43 5.79 5.91
CA LEU A 43 -10.21 4.47 6.50
C LEU A 43 -9.30 3.56 5.65
N PRO A 44 -9.42 3.47 4.30
CA PRO A 44 -8.49 2.68 3.50
C PRO A 44 -7.03 3.15 3.60
N SER A 45 -6.80 4.47 3.65
CA SER A 45 -5.45 5.02 3.81
C SER A 45 -4.89 4.71 5.21
N LEU A 46 -5.72 4.81 6.25
CA LEU A 46 -5.37 4.42 7.62
C LEU A 46 -4.94 2.94 7.65
N CYS A 47 -5.76 2.03 7.11
CA CYS A 47 -5.44 0.60 7.04
C CYS A 47 -4.15 0.33 6.26
N ALA A 48 -3.89 1.10 5.20
CA ALA A 48 -2.66 0.99 4.43
C ALA A 48 -1.43 1.40 5.26
N SER A 49 -1.48 2.51 5.98
CA SER A 49 -0.39 2.93 6.89
C SER A 49 -0.19 1.94 8.05
N LEU A 50 -1.25 1.35 8.59
CA LEU A 50 -1.11 0.24 9.54
C LEU A 50 -0.39 -0.96 8.92
N THR A 51 -0.70 -1.29 7.66
CA THR A 51 -0.06 -2.40 6.96
C THR A 51 1.44 -2.14 6.76
N ILE A 52 1.83 -0.90 6.44
CA ILE A 52 3.23 -0.49 6.35
C ILE A 52 3.92 -0.68 7.71
N LEU A 53 3.33 -0.18 8.79
CA LEU A 53 3.85 -0.33 10.15
C LEU A 53 4.07 -1.81 10.52
N LEU A 54 3.06 -2.65 10.30
CA LEU A 54 3.14 -4.09 10.57
C LEU A 54 4.21 -4.77 9.71
N THR A 55 4.35 -4.34 8.46
CA THR A 55 5.39 -4.85 7.56
C THR A 55 6.78 -4.48 8.06
N VAL A 56 7.00 -3.24 8.49
CA VAL A 56 8.31 -2.81 9.04
C VAL A 56 8.65 -3.61 10.30
N LEU A 57 7.68 -3.77 11.21
CA LEU A 57 7.86 -4.60 12.40
C LEU A 57 8.24 -6.04 12.04
N ALA A 58 7.54 -6.64 11.07
CA ALA A 58 7.82 -8.00 10.59
C ALA A 58 9.19 -8.10 9.90
N ALA A 59 9.54 -7.13 9.04
CA ALA A 59 10.80 -7.10 8.32
C ALA A 59 11.98 -7.03 9.28
N CYS A 60 11.98 -6.08 10.22
CA CYS A 60 13.06 -5.93 11.19
C CYS A 60 13.13 -7.10 12.18
N ARG A 61 12.01 -7.76 12.48
CA ARG A 61 12.01 -8.97 13.31
C ARG A 61 12.59 -10.18 12.58
N ASN A 62 12.35 -10.31 11.28
CA ASN A 62 12.84 -11.44 10.47
C ASN A 62 14.29 -11.26 10.02
N LEU A 63 14.70 -10.03 9.70
CA LEU A 63 16.01 -9.72 9.12
C LEU A 63 16.99 -9.09 10.13
N GLY A 64 16.53 -8.81 11.35
CA GLY A 64 17.30 -8.12 12.38
C GLY A 64 16.96 -8.61 13.78
N THR A 65 16.88 -7.68 14.74
CA THR A 65 16.59 -7.97 16.14
C THR A 65 15.25 -7.41 16.60
N VAL A 66 14.70 -7.95 17.68
CA VAL A 66 13.45 -7.44 18.29
C VAL A 66 13.58 -5.97 18.72
N GLY A 67 14.75 -5.55 19.21
CA GLY A 67 15.00 -4.16 19.56
C GLY A 67 14.96 -3.23 18.34
N GLN A 68 15.55 -3.64 17.23
CA GLN A 68 15.48 -2.90 15.96
C GLN A 68 14.05 -2.81 15.43
N ALA A 69 13.25 -3.87 15.57
CA ALA A 69 11.85 -3.86 15.18
C ALA A 69 11.05 -2.80 15.96
N TRP A 70 11.20 -2.72 17.29
CA TRP A 70 10.51 -1.71 18.09
C TRP A 70 10.89 -0.28 17.69
N TRP A 71 12.17 -0.01 17.51
CA TRP A 71 12.64 1.32 17.09
C TRP A 71 12.16 1.66 15.67
N ALA A 72 12.26 0.74 14.72
CA ALA A 72 11.78 0.95 13.35
C ALA A 72 10.26 1.14 13.30
N GLY A 73 9.51 0.40 14.10
CA GLY A 73 8.06 0.57 14.25
C GLY A 73 7.69 1.93 14.83
N LEU A 74 8.38 2.38 15.89
CA LEU A 74 8.15 3.70 16.47
C LEU A 74 8.48 4.83 15.49
N LEU A 75 9.59 4.71 14.76
CA LEU A 75 9.96 5.66 13.71
C LEU A 75 8.92 5.70 12.59
N THR A 76 8.42 4.54 12.17
CA THR A 76 7.38 4.44 11.13
C THR A 76 6.06 5.05 11.61
N ALA A 77 5.67 4.78 12.85
CA ALA A 77 4.44 5.30 13.44
C ALA A 77 4.46 6.82 13.64
N THR A 78 5.65 7.42 13.80
CA THR A 78 5.83 8.87 13.98
C THR A 78 6.28 9.59 12.72
N LEU A 79 6.49 8.88 11.60
CA LEU A 79 6.94 9.50 10.36
C LEU A 79 5.86 10.46 9.84
N PRO A 80 6.16 11.76 9.59
CA PRO A 80 5.15 12.73 9.20
C PRO A 80 4.35 12.32 7.96
N VAL A 81 4.98 11.64 6.99
CA VAL A 81 4.29 11.15 5.79
C VAL A 81 3.25 10.08 6.13
N GLU A 82 3.52 9.21 7.11
CA GLU A 82 2.62 8.13 7.48
C GLU A 82 1.48 8.63 8.34
N VAL A 83 1.76 9.56 9.26
CA VAL A 83 0.69 10.27 10.02
C VAL A 83 -0.23 11.02 9.06
N THR A 84 0.33 11.67 8.04
CA THR A 84 -0.45 12.36 7.00
C THR A 84 -1.25 11.37 6.16
N ASN A 85 -0.63 10.31 5.65
CA ASN A 85 -1.30 9.27 4.86
C ASN A 85 -2.45 8.61 5.63
N ALA A 86 -2.27 8.36 6.92
CA ALA A 86 -3.28 7.78 7.79
C ALA A 86 -4.51 8.67 8.03
N THR A 87 -4.42 9.97 7.77
CA THR A 87 -5.47 10.96 8.09
C THR A 87 -6.15 11.56 6.86
N ILE A 88 -5.68 11.24 5.64
CA ILE A 88 -6.24 11.78 4.40
C ILE A 88 -6.74 10.67 3.46
N ILE A 89 -7.60 11.06 2.52
CA ILE A 89 -8.06 10.18 1.44
C ILE A 89 -6.94 10.07 0.38
N SER A 90 -6.23 8.94 0.31
CA SER A 90 -5.05 8.79 -0.53
C SER A 90 -4.94 7.40 -1.16
N ALA A 91 -5.18 7.33 -2.47
CA ALA A 91 -4.88 6.13 -3.25
C ALA A 91 -3.37 5.81 -3.28
N HIS A 92 -2.51 6.80 -3.07
CA HIS A 92 -1.07 6.60 -2.94
C HIS A 92 -0.72 5.84 -1.65
N ALA A 93 -1.37 6.16 -0.53
CA ALA A 93 -1.21 5.41 0.71
C ALA A 93 -1.63 3.95 0.53
N VAL A 94 -2.78 3.71 -0.12
CA VAL A 94 -3.27 2.35 -0.45
C VAL A 94 -2.25 1.57 -1.30
N MET A 95 -1.68 2.19 -2.33
CA MET A 95 -0.58 1.59 -3.11
C MET A 95 0.59 1.21 -2.20
N ALA A 96 1.06 2.12 -1.35
CA ALA A 96 2.17 1.86 -0.44
C ALA A 96 1.86 0.72 0.55
N GLY A 97 0.61 0.63 1.04
CA GLY A 97 0.13 -0.44 1.91
C GLY A 97 0.15 -1.83 1.26
N PHE A 98 -0.04 -1.94 -0.05
CA PHE A 98 0.17 -3.19 -0.79
C PHE A 98 1.65 -3.41 -1.13
N MET A 99 2.37 -2.36 -1.50
CA MET A 99 3.77 -2.48 -1.91
C MET A 99 4.67 -2.90 -0.75
N ALA A 100 4.47 -2.38 0.46
CA ALA A 100 5.30 -2.73 1.62
C ALA A 100 5.34 -4.25 1.89
N PRO A 101 4.22 -4.94 2.16
CA PRO A 101 4.23 -6.39 2.36
C PRO A 101 4.65 -7.14 1.10
N GLY A 102 4.33 -6.63 -0.10
CA GLY A 102 4.78 -7.19 -1.37
C GLY A 102 6.31 -7.20 -1.50
N THR A 103 6.97 -6.12 -1.10
CA THR A 103 8.44 -5.99 -1.11
C THR A 103 9.09 -6.90 -0.09
N LEU A 104 8.59 -6.92 1.15
CA LEU A 104 9.11 -7.85 2.15
C LEU A 104 8.96 -9.31 1.69
N ALA A 105 7.79 -9.65 1.15
CA ALA A 105 7.55 -10.99 0.63
C ALA A 105 8.40 -11.32 -0.61
N PHE A 106 8.72 -10.31 -1.44
CA PHE A 106 9.64 -10.46 -2.56
C PHE A 106 11.06 -10.78 -2.10
N VAL A 107 11.55 -10.09 -1.06
CA VAL A 107 12.86 -10.37 -0.45
C VAL A 107 12.91 -11.78 0.14
N LEU A 108 11.83 -12.25 0.75
CA LEU A 108 11.73 -13.59 1.35
C LEU A 108 11.30 -14.69 0.36
N ALA A 109 11.08 -14.34 -0.92
CA ALA A 109 10.58 -15.25 -1.95
C ALA A 109 11.47 -16.47 -2.22
N PRO A 110 12.82 -16.37 -2.20
CA PRO A 110 13.69 -17.52 -2.46
C PRO A 110 13.46 -18.67 -1.48
N GLU A 111 13.16 -18.34 -0.22
CA GLU A 111 13.04 -19.32 0.86
C GLU A 111 11.60 -19.78 1.12
N SER A 112 10.60 -19.09 0.56
CA SER A 112 9.19 -19.35 0.88
C SER A 112 8.24 -19.23 -0.32
N THR A 113 7.54 -20.33 -0.62
CA THR A 113 6.46 -20.35 -1.63
C THR A 113 5.30 -19.45 -1.24
N LEU A 114 5.02 -19.31 0.06
CA LEU A 114 4.00 -18.38 0.54
C LEU A 114 4.42 -16.93 0.27
N ALA A 115 5.68 -16.58 0.56
CA ALA A 115 6.22 -15.25 0.28
C ALA A 115 6.16 -14.93 -1.23
N ARG A 116 6.50 -15.88 -2.10
CA ARG A 116 6.30 -15.75 -3.56
C ARG A 116 4.86 -15.40 -3.94
N ARG A 117 3.88 -16.10 -3.37
CA ARG A 117 2.45 -15.83 -3.64
C ARG A 117 2.02 -14.46 -3.13
N VAL A 118 2.46 -14.08 -1.92
CA VAL A 118 2.16 -12.76 -1.36
C VAL A 118 2.76 -11.67 -2.23
N ALA A 119 4.02 -11.78 -2.65
CA ALA A 119 4.67 -10.83 -3.56
C ALA A 119 3.92 -10.71 -4.90
N ALA A 120 3.58 -11.85 -5.51
CA ALA A 120 2.87 -11.93 -6.79
C ALA A 120 1.45 -11.34 -6.75
N VAL A 121 0.83 -11.25 -5.57
CA VAL A 121 -0.49 -10.63 -5.39
C VAL A 121 -0.36 -9.16 -4.98
N CYS A 122 0.44 -8.88 -3.97
CA CYS A 122 0.54 -7.54 -3.39
C CYS A 122 1.17 -6.52 -4.34
N LEU A 123 2.24 -6.87 -5.07
CA LEU A 123 2.89 -5.92 -5.98
C LEU A 123 1.95 -5.46 -7.10
N PRO A 124 1.25 -6.36 -7.85
CA PRO A 124 0.26 -5.92 -8.83
C PRO A 124 -0.91 -5.13 -8.24
N LEU A 125 -1.42 -5.51 -7.06
CA LEU A 125 -2.49 -4.74 -6.39
C LEU A 125 -2.02 -3.32 -6.03
N GLY A 126 -0.74 -3.16 -5.66
CA GLY A 126 -0.13 -1.84 -5.51
C GLY A 126 -0.21 -1.02 -6.81
N VAL A 127 0.19 -1.61 -7.94
CA VAL A 127 0.14 -0.94 -9.27
C VAL A 127 -1.28 -0.52 -9.63
N VAL A 128 -2.27 -1.38 -9.44
CA VAL A 128 -3.68 -1.09 -9.76
C VAL A 128 -4.29 -0.07 -8.78
N SER A 129 -3.71 0.07 -7.58
CA SER A 129 -4.12 1.10 -6.62
C SER A 129 -3.66 2.49 -7.03
N HIS A 130 -2.45 2.62 -7.58
CA HIS A 130 -1.91 3.89 -8.05
C HIS A 130 -0.78 3.67 -9.08
N LEU A 131 -0.81 4.43 -10.19
CA LEU A 131 0.12 4.26 -11.30
C LEU A 131 1.60 4.39 -10.91
N ASN A 132 1.92 5.21 -9.90
CA ASN A 132 3.29 5.30 -9.37
C ASN A 132 3.86 3.95 -8.92
N GLY A 133 2.99 2.99 -8.56
CA GLY A 133 3.39 1.64 -8.20
C GLY A 133 4.06 0.89 -9.36
N ALA A 134 3.73 1.23 -10.61
CA ALA A 134 4.38 0.63 -11.77
C ALA A 134 5.88 0.95 -11.81
N TYR A 135 6.26 2.21 -11.52
CA TYR A 135 7.67 2.61 -11.45
C TYR A 135 8.40 1.88 -10.32
N TYR A 136 7.76 1.77 -9.15
CA TYR A 136 8.34 1.05 -8.01
C TYR A 136 8.54 -0.44 -8.30
N ALA A 137 7.52 -1.12 -8.82
CA ALA A 137 7.59 -2.54 -9.16
C ALA A 137 8.63 -2.80 -10.27
N ALA A 138 8.69 -1.93 -11.29
CA ALA A 138 9.70 -2.02 -12.34
C ALA A 138 11.12 -1.86 -11.78
N ALA A 139 11.34 -0.90 -10.88
CA ALA A 139 12.64 -0.71 -10.22
C ALA A 139 13.03 -1.92 -9.35
N LEU A 140 12.07 -2.48 -8.61
CA LEU A 140 12.30 -3.67 -7.78
C LEU A 140 12.69 -4.89 -8.62
N LEU A 141 11.98 -5.13 -9.72
CA LEU A 141 12.29 -6.23 -10.65
C LEU A 141 13.62 -6.01 -11.37
N ALA A 142 13.91 -4.79 -11.80
CA ALA A 142 15.19 -4.45 -12.41
C ALA A 142 16.36 -4.64 -11.43
N ALA A 143 16.19 -4.26 -10.16
CA ALA A 143 17.18 -4.50 -9.13
C ALA A 143 17.42 -6.00 -8.90
N ALA A 144 16.36 -6.81 -8.91
CA ALA A 144 16.50 -8.27 -8.77
C ALA A 144 17.34 -8.88 -9.91
N LEU A 145 17.14 -8.44 -11.16
CA LEU A 145 17.93 -8.89 -12.32
C LEU A 145 19.42 -8.52 -12.26
N ILE A 146 19.81 -7.57 -11.40
CA ILE A 146 21.21 -7.15 -11.23
C ILE A 146 21.87 -7.92 -10.08
N VAL A 147 21.08 -8.30 -9.07
CA VAL A 147 21.58 -8.95 -7.85
C VAL A 147 21.59 -10.47 -7.97
N ASP A 148 20.71 -11.05 -8.79
CA ASP A 148 20.72 -12.46 -9.21
C ASP A 148 21.73 -12.72 -10.34
#